data_AF-A0A2T1DCX6-F1
#
_entry.id   AF-A0A2T1DCX6-F1
#
_cell.length_a   1.000
_cell.length_b   1.000
_cell.length_c   1.000
_cell.angle_alpha   90.00
_cell.angle_beta   90.00
_cell.angle_gamma   90.00
#
_symmetry.space_group_name_H-M   'P 1'
#
loop_
_entity.id
_entity.type
_entity.pdbx_description
1 polymer ?
#
loop_
_entity_poly.entity_id
_entity_poly.type
_entity_poly.pdbx_seq_one_letter_code
_entity_poly.pdbx_strand_id
1 'polypeptide(L)'
;MPDRPIVLGIVGDSAAGKTTLTRGIAQILGEENVTIICTDDYHRYDRQQRAELGISALHPDCNYLDIIQQHLVLLRTGQSILKPIYNHSTGAFDPPEYIKPNKFVIVEGLLGYSTRGMRESYDVKVYLAPPEDLRSTWKVKRDTRKRGYTEDQVLEQLRQREPDSESFIRPQRQWADVVVSFYPSNGGSEHDDLLLNVRLVLRPTIPHPDFADILDSDGNHLGSAVRLELDRDMGKPVDVLEVDGHATAEQVRQLERMLCNEVPNLSKFCSLEGNDDLGKVVGTTGETLQSYPLALTQLLITYHMLRALHIQ
;
A
#
# COMPACT_ATOMS: atom_id res chain seq x y z
N MET A 1 17.14 4.96 -24.94
CA MET A 1 15.75 5.48 -24.97
C MET A 1 15.53 6.18 -23.63
N PRO A 2 14.65 7.18 -23.48
CA PRO A 2 14.32 7.63 -22.13
C PRO A 2 13.75 6.42 -21.37
N ASP A 3 14.26 6.15 -20.17
CA ASP A 3 13.80 5.04 -19.35
C ASP A 3 12.31 5.20 -19.08
N ARG A 4 11.54 4.15 -19.34
CA ARG A 4 10.10 4.16 -19.09
C ARG A 4 9.82 4.30 -17.58
N PRO A 5 8.70 4.90 -17.18
CA PRO A 5 8.34 4.95 -15.76
C PRO A 5 8.23 3.55 -15.12
N ILE A 6 8.64 3.45 -13.86
CA ILE A 6 8.38 2.28 -13.01
C ILE A 6 7.02 2.45 -12.35
N VAL A 7 6.15 1.45 -12.50
CA VAL A 7 4.77 1.53 -12.01
C VAL A 7 4.55 0.58 -10.83
N LEU A 8 4.23 1.14 -9.66
CA LEU A 8 3.82 0.41 -8.46
C LEU A 8 2.29 0.39 -8.36
N GLY A 9 1.70 -0.80 -8.19
CA GLY A 9 0.30 -0.96 -7.80
C GLY A 9 0.18 -1.19 -6.29
N ILE A 10 -0.74 -0.47 -5.63
CA ILE A 10 -1.11 -0.69 -4.23
C ILE A 10 -2.62 -0.88 -4.15
N VAL A 11 -3.05 -2.14 -4.02
CA VAL A 11 -4.47 -2.51 -3.99
C VAL A 11 -4.88 -2.95 -2.59
N GLY A 12 -6.11 -2.66 -2.21
CA GLY A 12 -6.68 -3.12 -0.95
C GLY A 12 -8.00 -2.42 -0.69
N ASP A 13 -8.76 -2.90 0.29
CA ASP A 13 -10.07 -2.33 0.60
C ASP A 13 -9.97 -0.89 1.14
N SER A 14 -11.09 -0.19 1.22
CA SER A 14 -11.20 1.11 1.85
C SER A 14 -10.68 1.05 3.29
N ALA A 15 -9.93 2.09 3.66
CA ALA A 15 -9.28 2.22 4.96
C ALA A 15 -8.20 1.16 5.25
N ALA A 16 -7.68 0.43 4.26
CA ALA A 16 -6.59 -0.54 4.47
C ALA A 16 -5.20 0.08 4.73
N GLY A 17 -5.04 1.40 4.65
CA GLY A 17 -3.75 2.09 4.86
C GLY A 17 -2.98 2.50 3.60
N LYS A 18 -3.58 2.36 2.40
CA LYS A 18 -2.95 2.64 1.09
C LYS A 18 -2.27 4.01 1.02
N THR A 19 -3.02 5.07 1.29
CA THR A 19 -2.52 6.45 1.21
C THR A 19 -1.36 6.72 2.17
N THR A 20 -1.34 6.09 3.36
CA THR A 20 -0.23 6.20 4.30
C THR A 20 1.03 5.54 3.74
N LEU A 21 0.88 4.35 3.16
CA LEU A 21 1.98 3.63 2.54
C LEU A 21 2.53 4.39 1.31
N THR A 22 1.64 4.84 0.41
CA THR A 22 1.95 5.62 -0.79
C THR A 22 2.76 6.87 -0.47
N ARG A 23 2.36 7.63 0.55
CA ARG A 23 3.05 8.87 0.95
C ARG A 23 4.48 8.61 1.40
N GLY A 24 4.71 7.63 2.27
CA GLY A 24 6.07 7.34 2.73
C GLY A 24 6.97 6.84 1.61
N ILE A 25 6.46 6.01 0.69
CA ILE A 25 7.23 5.60 -0.51
C ILE A 25 7.57 6.81 -1.38
N ALA A 26 6.60 7.72 -1.59
CA ALA A 26 6.84 8.92 -2.39
C ALA A 26 7.91 9.84 -1.78
N GLN A 27 7.95 9.95 -0.45
CA GLN A 27 8.97 10.70 0.27
C GLN A 27 10.38 10.09 0.09
N ILE A 28 10.51 8.76 0.16
CA ILE A 28 11.79 8.07 -0.07
C ILE A 28 12.28 8.29 -1.51
N LEU A 29 11.38 8.28 -2.49
CA LEU A 29 11.72 8.46 -3.91
C LEU A 29 11.94 9.93 -4.32
N GLY A 30 11.65 10.88 -3.43
CA GLY A 30 11.52 12.30 -3.74
C GLY A 30 10.19 12.58 -4.43
N GLU A 31 9.31 13.36 -3.78
CA GLU A 31 7.93 13.59 -4.25
C GLU A 31 7.88 14.17 -5.68
N GLU A 32 8.89 14.94 -6.07
CA GLU A 32 9.03 15.50 -7.42
C GLU A 32 9.29 14.45 -8.51
N ASN A 33 9.78 13.27 -8.14
CA ASN A 33 10.04 12.15 -9.05
C ASN A 33 8.86 11.18 -9.15
N VAL A 34 7.76 11.44 -8.43
CA VAL A 34 6.64 10.49 -8.27
C VAL A 34 5.36 11.10 -8.83
N THR A 35 4.58 10.29 -9.52
CA THR A 35 3.20 10.59 -9.91
C THR A 35 2.27 9.64 -9.18
N ILE A 36 1.32 10.16 -8.40
CA ILE A 36 0.35 9.35 -7.67
C ILE A 36 -0.99 9.36 -8.43
N ILE A 37 -1.56 8.17 -8.66
CA ILE A 37 -2.86 7.98 -9.30
C ILE A 37 -3.77 7.24 -8.33
N CYS A 38 -4.91 7.83 -7.99
CA CYS A 38 -5.97 7.15 -7.26
C CYS A 38 -6.97 6.56 -8.24
N THR A 39 -7.24 5.25 -8.22
CA THR A 39 -8.22 4.67 -9.14
C THR A 39 -9.66 4.99 -8.76
N ASP A 40 -9.91 5.51 -7.55
CA ASP A 40 -11.25 5.97 -7.14
C ASP A 40 -11.71 7.18 -8.00
N ASP A 41 -10.78 7.89 -8.65
CA ASP A 41 -11.08 8.96 -9.62
C ASP A 41 -11.89 8.47 -10.82
N TYR A 42 -11.88 7.16 -11.10
CA TYR A 42 -12.51 6.55 -12.27
C TYR A 42 -13.85 5.90 -11.95
N HIS A 43 -14.47 6.28 -10.83
CA HIS A 43 -15.86 5.92 -10.56
C HIS A 43 -16.75 6.37 -11.72
N ARG A 44 -17.68 5.49 -12.11
CA ARG A 44 -18.69 5.75 -13.13
C ARG A 44 -19.82 6.63 -12.63
N TYR A 45 -20.12 6.52 -11.34
CA TYR A 45 -21.25 7.16 -10.69
C TYR A 45 -20.78 7.91 -9.46
N ASP A 46 -21.35 9.09 -9.24
CA ASP A 46 -21.15 9.84 -8.01
C ASP A 46 -21.83 9.17 -6.80
N ARG A 47 -21.67 9.74 -5.59
CA ARG A 47 -22.21 9.14 -4.37
C ARG A 47 -23.74 9.04 -4.37
N GLN A 48 -24.44 10.02 -4.94
CA GLN A 48 -25.90 10.04 -4.99
C GLN A 48 -26.41 8.99 -5.97
N GLN A 49 -25.86 8.96 -7.19
CA GLN A 49 -26.21 8.00 -8.23
C GLN A 49 -25.99 6.55 -7.77
N ARG A 50 -24.89 6.27 -7.07
CA ARG A 50 -24.64 4.93 -6.50
C ARG A 50 -25.71 4.51 -5.50
N ALA A 51 -26.18 5.44 -4.67
CA ALA A 51 -27.25 5.16 -3.70
C ALA A 51 -28.58 4.89 -4.40
N GLU A 52 -28.92 5.65 -5.44
CA GLU A 52 -30.14 5.47 -6.25
C GLU A 52 -30.14 4.13 -7.01
N LEU A 53 -28.98 3.71 -7.50
CA LEU A 53 -28.80 2.44 -8.22
C LEU A 53 -28.61 1.22 -7.31
N GLY A 54 -28.36 1.44 -6.02
CA GLY A 54 -28.01 0.36 -5.09
C GLY A 54 -26.70 -0.36 -5.42
N ILE A 55 -25.75 0.33 -6.09
CA ILE A 55 -24.46 -0.24 -6.50
C ILE A 55 -23.33 0.30 -5.63
N SER A 56 -22.46 -0.58 -5.14
CA SER A 56 -21.31 -0.15 -4.35
C SER A 56 -20.15 0.32 -5.23
N ALA A 57 -19.28 1.16 -4.67
CA ALA A 57 -18.04 1.58 -5.33
C ALA A 57 -17.03 0.42 -5.53
N LEU A 58 -17.23 -0.72 -4.84
CA LEU A 58 -16.40 -1.91 -4.97
C LEU A 58 -16.79 -2.75 -6.20
N HIS A 59 -18.01 -2.58 -6.71
CA HIS A 59 -18.49 -3.32 -7.87
C HIS A 59 -17.78 -2.86 -9.15
N PRO A 60 -17.27 -3.78 -10.00
CA PRO A 60 -16.62 -3.46 -11.27
C PRO A 60 -17.43 -2.51 -12.16
N ASP A 61 -18.73 -2.74 -12.31
CA ASP A 61 -19.62 -1.89 -13.14
C ASP A 61 -19.77 -0.44 -12.64
N CYS A 62 -19.36 -0.17 -11.40
CA CYS A 62 -19.32 1.18 -10.84
C CYS A 62 -18.02 1.92 -11.21
N ASN A 63 -17.12 1.31 -11.99
CA ASN A 63 -15.80 1.83 -12.30
C ASN A 63 -15.49 1.68 -13.80
N TYR A 64 -14.86 2.70 -14.39
CA TYR A 64 -14.37 2.63 -15.76
C TYR A 64 -13.04 1.85 -15.84
N LEU A 65 -13.09 0.52 -15.64
CA LEU A 65 -11.91 -0.35 -15.61
C LEU A 65 -11.12 -0.35 -16.93
N ASP A 66 -11.82 -0.19 -18.06
CA ASP A 66 -11.24 -0.04 -19.39
C ASP A 66 -10.42 1.25 -19.51
N ILE A 67 -10.94 2.37 -18.99
CA ILE A 67 -10.24 3.65 -18.98
C ILE A 67 -9.05 3.61 -18.02
N ILE A 68 -9.19 2.99 -16.83
CA ILE A 68 -8.07 2.79 -15.91
C ILE A 68 -6.96 2.00 -16.62
N GLN A 69 -7.30 0.89 -17.26
CA GLN A 69 -6.33 0.08 -18.01
C GLN A 69 -5.64 0.89 -19.11
N GLN A 70 -6.40 1.65 -19.89
CA GLN A 70 -5.84 2.51 -20.94
C GLN A 70 -4.83 3.50 -20.34
N HIS A 71 -5.22 4.20 -19.27
CA HIS A 71 -4.35 5.20 -18.64
C HIS A 71 -3.10 4.57 -18.03
N LEU A 72 -3.18 3.36 -17.45
CA LEU A 72 -2.01 2.64 -16.96
C LEU A 72 -1.01 2.31 -18.07
N VAL A 73 -1.48 1.87 -19.24
CA VAL A 73 -0.63 1.61 -20.40
C VAL A 73 0.04 2.90 -20.89
N LEU A 74 -0.70 4.00 -20.96
CA LEU A 74 -0.16 5.31 -21.34
C LEU A 74 0.94 5.77 -20.36
N LEU A 75 0.64 5.75 -19.05
CA LEU A 75 1.59 6.15 -18.01
C LEU A 75 2.85 5.27 -18.03
N ARG A 76 2.70 3.94 -18.15
CA ARG A 76 3.83 3.00 -18.25
C ARG A 76 4.72 3.29 -19.47
N THR A 77 4.15 3.80 -20.55
CA THR A 77 4.90 4.15 -21.79
C THR A 77 5.36 5.61 -21.81
N GLY A 78 5.26 6.33 -20.69
CA GLY A 78 5.70 7.71 -20.56
C GLY A 78 4.76 8.75 -21.19
N GLN A 79 3.54 8.34 -21.57
CA GLN A 79 2.54 9.21 -22.19
C GLN A 79 1.65 9.87 -21.13
N SER A 80 1.26 11.12 -21.39
CA SER A 80 0.36 11.87 -20.52
C SER A 80 -1.08 11.40 -20.62
N ILE A 81 -1.86 11.66 -19.58
CA ILE A 81 -3.29 11.36 -19.51
C ILE A 81 -4.08 12.60 -19.10
N LEU A 82 -5.38 12.62 -19.44
CA LEU A 82 -6.34 13.54 -18.85
C LEU A 82 -7.14 12.77 -17.80
N LYS A 83 -6.69 12.86 -16.54
CA LYS A 83 -7.21 12.05 -15.43
C LYS A 83 -8.49 12.67 -14.86
N PRO A 84 -9.59 11.91 -14.67
CA PRO A 84 -10.74 12.42 -13.92
C PRO A 84 -10.36 12.72 -12.46
N ILE A 85 -11.24 13.42 -11.74
CA ILE A 85 -11.09 13.67 -10.31
C ILE A 85 -12.40 13.32 -9.61
N TYR A 86 -12.34 12.44 -8.61
CA TYR A 86 -13.45 12.16 -7.71
C TYR A 86 -13.19 12.80 -6.34
N ASN A 87 -14.05 13.74 -5.97
CA ASN A 87 -13.90 14.49 -4.74
C ASN A 87 -14.55 13.73 -3.58
N HIS A 88 -13.74 13.18 -2.66
CA HIS A 88 -14.26 12.43 -1.52
C HIS A 88 -15.04 13.29 -0.50
N SER A 89 -14.85 14.61 -0.49
CA SER A 89 -15.57 15.52 0.41
C SER A 89 -16.99 15.74 -0.07
N THR A 90 -17.17 16.12 -1.33
CA THR A 90 -18.49 16.35 -1.94
C THR A 90 -19.17 15.04 -2.38
N GLY A 91 -18.38 14.02 -2.70
CA GLY A 91 -18.86 12.77 -3.29
C GLY A 91 -19.21 12.91 -4.78
N ALA A 92 -18.72 13.94 -5.46
CA ALA A 92 -18.99 14.28 -6.85
C ALA A 92 -17.69 14.36 -7.69
N PHE A 93 -17.83 14.62 -8.99
CA PHE A 93 -16.70 14.76 -9.90
C PHE A 93 -16.28 16.21 -10.07
N ASP A 94 -14.97 16.45 -10.05
CA ASP A 94 -14.35 17.74 -10.37
C ASP A 94 -13.77 17.72 -11.80
N PRO A 95 -13.42 18.88 -12.38
CA PRO A 95 -12.78 18.93 -13.70
C PRO A 95 -11.51 18.07 -13.76
N PRO A 96 -11.23 17.43 -14.91
CA PRO A 96 -10.09 16.54 -15.02
C PRO A 96 -8.75 17.30 -15.02
N GLU A 97 -7.69 16.58 -14.66
CA GLU A 97 -6.34 17.10 -14.55
C GLU A 97 -5.41 16.47 -15.59
N TYR A 98 -4.59 17.29 -16.24
CA TYR A 98 -3.58 16.79 -17.17
C TYR A 98 -2.34 16.31 -16.41
N ILE A 99 -2.05 15.02 -16.51
CA ILE A 99 -0.96 14.37 -15.78
C ILE A 99 0.10 13.90 -16.77
N LYS A 100 1.35 14.32 -16.54
CA LYS A 100 2.54 13.76 -17.17
C LYS A 100 3.21 12.79 -16.18
N PRO A 101 3.54 11.55 -16.58
CA PRO A 101 4.21 10.62 -15.67
C PRO A 101 5.63 11.08 -15.35
N ASN A 102 5.99 11.02 -14.08
CA ASN A 102 7.36 11.12 -13.59
C ASN A 102 8.07 9.75 -13.69
N LYS A 103 9.30 9.67 -13.18
CA LYS A 103 10.12 8.44 -13.18
C LYS A 103 9.43 7.28 -12.49
N PHE A 104 8.69 7.56 -11.42
CA PHE A 104 7.93 6.59 -10.66
C PHE A 104 6.45 6.95 -10.71
N VAL A 105 5.61 5.94 -10.93
CA VAL A 105 4.15 6.08 -10.88
C VAL A 105 3.63 5.13 -9.80
N ILE A 106 2.93 5.67 -8.81
CA ILE A 106 2.25 4.87 -7.77
C ILE A 106 0.76 4.94 -8.02
N VAL A 107 0.13 3.78 -8.20
CA VAL A 107 -1.29 3.65 -8.46
C VAL A 107 -1.93 2.96 -7.27
N GLU A 108 -2.78 3.68 -6.54
CA GLU A 108 -3.51 3.14 -5.39
C GLU A 108 -5.01 3.04 -5.65
N GLY A 109 -5.65 2.01 -5.10
CA GLY A 109 -7.10 1.92 -5.19
C GLY A 109 -7.71 0.58 -4.82
N LEU A 110 -8.98 0.42 -5.17
CA LEU A 110 -9.80 -0.74 -4.83
C LEU A 110 -9.65 -1.89 -5.83
N LEU A 111 -9.57 -1.57 -7.12
CA LEU A 111 -9.76 -2.50 -8.24
C LEU A 111 -8.55 -2.59 -9.18
N GLY A 112 -7.36 -2.23 -8.69
CA GLY A 112 -6.14 -2.11 -9.49
C GLY A 112 -5.68 -3.39 -10.21
N TYR A 113 -6.11 -4.58 -9.78
CA TYR A 113 -5.72 -5.86 -10.40
C TYR A 113 -6.89 -6.57 -11.11
N SER A 114 -7.99 -5.87 -11.38
CA SER A 114 -9.23 -6.46 -11.90
C SER A 114 -9.07 -7.10 -13.27
N THR A 115 -8.30 -6.49 -14.17
CA THR A 115 -8.06 -7.04 -15.51
C THR A 115 -6.63 -7.54 -15.67
N ARG A 116 -6.40 -8.37 -16.68
CA ARG A 116 -5.04 -8.81 -17.03
C ARG A 116 -4.16 -7.65 -17.51
N GLY A 117 -4.70 -6.77 -18.35
CA GLY A 117 -3.92 -5.63 -18.88
C GLY A 117 -3.47 -4.67 -17.78
N MET A 118 -4.32 -4.43 -16.78
CA MET A 118 -3.93 -3.63 -15.61
C MET A 118 -2.77 -4.29 -14.86
N ARG A 119 -2.88 -5.59 -14.56
CA ARG A 119 -1.83 -6.37 -13.87
C ARG A 119 -0.49 -6.36 -14.60
N GLU A 120 -0.53 -6.49 -15.92
CA GLU A 120 0.66 -6.45 -16.78
C GLU A 120 1.27 -5.06 -16.91
N SER A 121 0.57 -4.02 -16.45
CA SER A 121 1.05 -2.64 -16.48
C SER A 121 1.91 -2.27 -15.26
N TYR A 122 1.90 -3.07 -14.20
CA TYR A 122 2.73 -2.86 -13.00
C TYR A 122 4.08 -3.57 -13.11
N ASP A 123 5.10 -2.95 -12.51
CA ASP A 123 6.41 -3.54 -12.26
C ASP A 123 6.46 -4.20 -10.87
N VAL A 124 5.75 -3.62 -9.89
CA VAL A 124 5.60 -4.14 -8.53
C VAL A 124 4.12 -4.09 -8.13
N LYS A 125 3.59 -5.16 -7.55
CA LYS A 125 2.20 -5.27 -7.13
C LYS A 125 2.13 -5.55 -5.63
N VAL A 126 1.59 -4.60 -4.87
CA VAL A 126 1.37 -4.71 -3.42
C VAL A 126 -0.13 -4.87 -3.14
N TYR A 127 -0.48 -5.73 -2.19
CA TYR A 127 -1.84 -5.84 -1.67
C TYR A 127 -1.86 -5.62 -0.15
N LEU A 128 -2.68 -4.67 0.31
CA LEU A 128 -2.90 -4.42 1.74
C LEU A 128 -4.05 -5.27 2.28
N ALA A 129 -3.74 -6.10 3.28
CA ALA A 129 -4.66 -7.03 3.92
C ALA A 129 -4.61 -6.94 5.46
N PRO A 130 -4.90 -5.79 6.07
CA PRO A 130 -5.07 -5.73 7.53
C PRO A 130 -6.29 -6.58 7.95
N PRO A 131 -6.33 -7.07 9.20
CA PRO A 131 -7.51 -7.72 9.76
C PRO A 131 -8.76 -6.84 9.66
N GLU A 132 -9.92 -7.46 9.46
CA GLU A 132 -11.18 -6.75 9.21
C GLU A 132 -11.60 -5.86 10.38
N ASP A 133 -11.39 -6.31 11.62
CA ASP A 133 -11.72 -5.55 12.83
C ASP A 133 -10.88 -4.26 12.93
N LEU A 134 -9.58 -4.36 12.63
CA LEU A 134 -8.67 -3.22 12.61
C LEU A 134 -9.05 -2.24 11.49
N ARG A 135 -9.33 -2.76 10.29
CA ARG A 135 -9.76 -1.96 9.14
C ARG A 135 -11.08 -1.23 9.42
N SER A 136 -12.04 -1.92 10.03
CA SER A 136 -13.33 -1.35 10.43
C SER A 136 -13.13 -0.21 11.43
N THR A 137 -12.28 -0.41 12.44
CA THR A 137 -11.91 0.61 13.42
C THR A 137 -11.31 1.85 12.76
N TRP A 138 -10.35 1.67 11.84
CA TRP A 138 -9.76 2.76 11.07
C TRP A 138 -10.78 3.50 10.21
N LYS A 139 -11.70 2.77 9.58
CA LYS A 139 -12.75 3.36 8.75
C LYS A 139 -13.72 4.19 9.58
N VAL A 140 -14.18 3.69 10.73
CA VAL A 140 -15.05 4.42 11.66
C VAL A 140 -14.34 5.69 12.13
N LYS A 141 -13.11 5.59 12.64
CA LYS A 141 -12.34 6.76 13.10
C LYS A 141 -12.16 7.80 11.99
N ARG A 142 -11.84 7.39 10.76
CA ARG A 142 -11.62 8.30 9.62
C ARG A 142 -12.91 8.95 9.16
N ASP A 143 -13.96 8.17 8.91
CA ASP A 143 -15.18 8.64 8.25
C ASP A 143 -16.05 9.48 9.21
N THR A 144 -16.01 9.20 10.52
CA THR A 144 -16.68 10.05 11.53
C THR A 144 -15.99 11.40 11.69
N ARG A 145 -14.65 11.43 11.74
CA ARG A 145 -13.88 12.67 11.96
C ARG A 145 -13.73 13.54 10.71
N LYS A 146 -13.50 12.94 9.55
CA LYS A 146 -13.15 13.68 8.32
C LYS A 146 -14.32 13.85 7.35
N ARG A 147 -15.38 13.06 7.48
CA ARG A 147 -16.48 13.00 6.50
C ARG A 147 -17.87 13.20 7.10
N GLY A 148 -17.98 13.39 8.42
CA GLY A 148 -19.23 13.74 9.10
C GLY A 148 -20.25 12.61 9.22
N TYR A 149 -19.84 11.35 9.01
CA TYR A 149 -20.72 10.20 9.21
C TYR A 149 -20.87 9.85 10.69
N THR A 150 -21.99 9.23 11.06
CA THR A 150 -22.12 8.55 12.36
C THR A 150 -21.47 7.18 12.31
N GLU A 151 -21.09 6.63 13.46
CA GLU A 151 -20.53 5.27 13.55
C GLU A 151 -21.49 4.22 12.97
N ASP A 152 -22.77 4.28 13.33
CA ASP A 152 -23.81 3.37 12.80
C ASP A 152 -23.90 3.40 11.27
N GLN A 153 -23.80 4.59 10.66
CA GLN A 153 -23.79 4.74 9.21
C GLN A 153 -22.57 4.06 8.57
N VAL A 154 -21.40 4.17 9.20
CA VAL A 154 -20.18 3.55 8.70
C VAL A 154 -20.24 2.03 8.80
N LEU A 155 -20.73 1.51 9.94
CA LEU A 155 -20.89 0.08 10.16
C LEU A 155 -21.93 -0.54 9.20
N GLU A 156 -23.04 0.16 8.96
CA GLU A 156 -24.03 -0.30 7.97
C GLU A 156 -23.45 -0.32 6.56
N GLN A 157 -22.70 0.72 6.16
CA GLN A 157 -22.01 0.71 4.87
C GLN A 157 -20.98 -0.41 4.73
N LEU A 158 -20.29 -0.78 5.81
CA LEU A 158 -19.38 -1.92 5.82
C LEU A 158 -20.15 -3.23 5.57
N ARG A 159 -21.24 -3.47 6.32
CA ARG A 159 -22.09 -4.65 6.14
C ARG A 159 -22.64 -4.76 4.72
N GLN A 160 -23.14 -3.67 4.15
CA GLN A 160 -23.70 -3.67 2.79
C GLN A 160 -22.66 -3.94 1.71
N ARG A 161 -21.39 -3.60 1.95
CA ARG A 161 -20.30 -3.74 0.98
C ARG A 161 -19.54 -5.06 1.09
N GLU A 162 -19.74 -5.81 2.17
CA GLU A 162 -19.03 -7.05 2.42
C GLU A 162 -19.14 -8.07 1.27
N PRO A 163 -20.33 -8.33 0.67
CA PRO A 163 -20.43 -9.25 -0.46
C PRO A 163 -19.59 -8.82 -1.67
N ASP A 164 -19.54 -7.51 -1.96
CA ASP A 164 -18.74 -6.97 -3.05
C ASP A 164 -17.24 -7.00 -2.70
N SER A 165 -16.86 -6.78 -1.44
CA SER A 165 -15.47 -6.90 -0.99
C SER A 165 -14.96 -8.33 -1.17
N GLU A 166 -15.76 -9.31 -0.74
CA GLU A 166 -15.47 -10.73 -0.92
C GLU A 166 -15.38 -11.12 -2.40
N SER A 167 -16.28 -10.60 -3.23
CA SER A 167 -16.36 -10.97 -4.65
C SER A 167 -15.32 -10.28 -5.54
N PHE A 168 -14.96 -9.03 -5.24
CA PHE A 168 -14.19 -8.20 -6.18
C PHE A 168 -12.89 -7.65 -5.60
N ILE A 169 -12.79 -7.44 -4.28
CA ILE A 169 -11.58 -6.87 -3.66
C ILE A 169 -10.62 -7.98 -3.22
N ARG A 170 -11.05 -8.87 -2.34
CA ARG A 170 -10.21 -9.94 -1.76
C ARG A 170 -9.56 -10.86 -2.80
N PRO A 171 -10.22 -11.26 -3.91
CA PRO A 171 -9.61 -12.14 -4.90
C PRO A 171 -8.39 -11.51 -5.61
N GLN A 172 -8.27 -10.18 -5.63
CA GLN A 172 -7.13 -9.50 -6.24
C GLN A 172 -5.81 -9.77 -5.50
N ARG A 173 -5.87 -10.17 -4.22
CA ARG A 173 -4.70 -10.58 -3.42
C ARG A 173 -3.84 -11.63 -4.11
N GLN A 174 -4.43 -12.52 -4.90
CA GLN A 174 -3.70 -13.59 -5.59
C GLN A 174 -2.68 -13.09 -6.63
N TRP A 175 -2.80 -11.83 -7.06
CA TRP A 175 -1.96 -11.22 -8.08
C TRP A 175 -0.82 -10.38 -7.51
N ALA A 176 -0.79 -10.14 -6.21
CA ALA A 176 0.27 -9.37 -5.57
C ALA A 176 1.62 -10.10 -5.60
N ASP A 177 2.70 -9.33 -5.65
CA ASP A 177 4.06 -9.80 -5.39
C ASP A 177 4.37 -9.73 -3.89
N VAL A 178 3.84 -8.71 -3.20
CA VAL A 178 3.95 -8.54 -1.74
C VAL A 178 2.55 -8.35 -1.14
N VAL A 179 2.23 -9.14 -0.10
CA VAL A 179 1.03 -8.90 0.73
C VAL A 179 1.45 -8.33 2.07
N VAL A 180 0.89 -7.18 2.42
CA VAL A 180 1.21 -6.46 3.66
C VAL A 180 0.00 -6.53 4.59
N SER A 181 0.21 -7.05 5.79
CA SER A 181 -0.81 -7.14 6.83
C SER A 181 -0.29 -6.50 8.12
N PHE A 182 -0.76 -5.29 8.42
CA PHE A 182 -0.56 -4.69 9.74
C PHE A 182 -1.57 -5.27 10.72
N TYR A 183 -1.14 -5.61 11.94
CA TYR A 183 -2.00 -6.21 12.96
C TYR A 183 -1.59 -5.78 14.37
N PRO A 184 -2.52 -5.79 15.34
CA PRO A 184 -2.23 -5.39 16.71
C PRO A 184 -1.18 -6.29 17.38
N SER A 185 -0.43 -5.72 18.33
CA SER A 185 0.42 -6.48 19.24
C SER A 185 -0.43 -7.35 20.17
N ASN A 186 0.07 -8.53 20.57
CA ASN A 186 -0.62 -9.34 21.57
C ASN A 186 -0.40 -8.70 22.96
N GLY A 187 -1.40 -7.97 23.49
CA GLY A 187 -1.41 -7.47 24.87
C GLY A 187 -1.60 -5.95 25.06
N GLY A 188 -1.85 -5.17 24.01
CA GLY A 188 -2.01 -3.71 24.09
C GLY A 188 -3.36 -3.22 24.62
N SER A 189 -3.32 -2.22 25.51
CA SER A 189 -4.46 -1.38 25.92
C SER A 189 -4.80 -0.34 24.83
N GLU A 190 -5.91 0.41 24.97
CA GLU A 190 -6.44 1.38 23.98
C GLU A 190 -5.44 2.46 23.45
N HIS A 191 -4.26 2.60 24.04
CA HIS A 191 -3.18 3.48 23.57
C HIS A 191 -2.23 2.85 22.54
N ASP A 192 -2.38 1.54 22.25
CA ASP A 192 -1.46 0.74 21.42
C ASP A 192 -1.88 0.65 19.94
N ASP A 193 -2.94 1.35 19.54
CA ASP A 193 -3.56 1.31 18.20
C ASP A 193 -2.62 1.71 17.04
N LEU A 194 -1.45 2.28 17.35
CA LEU A 194 -0.46 2.79 16.40
C LEU A 194 0.84 1.96 16.39
N LEU A 195 1.07 1.10 17.39
CA LEU A 195 2.21 0.18 17.46
C LEU A 195 1.83 -1.18 16.88
N LEU A 196 1.56 -1.19 15.58
CA LEU A 196 1.17 -2.40 14.88
C LEU A 196 2.39 -3.19 14.44
N ASN A 197 2.30 -4.51 14.62
CA ASN A 197 3.14 -5.44 13.92
C ASN A 197 2.84 -5.40 12.42
N VAL A 198 3.79 -5.85 11.61
CA VAL A 198 3.53 -6.13 10.19
C VAL A 198 3.96 -7.54 9.85
N ARG A 199 3.13 -8.22 9.06
CA ARG A 199 3.45 -9.47 8.38
C ARG A 199 3.52 -9.21 6.88
N LEU A 200 4.69 -9.45 6.29
CA LEU A 200 4.99 -9.24 4.89
C LEU A 200 5.15 -10.59 4.21
N VAL A 201 4.18 -10.97 3.37
CA VAL A 201 4.30 -12.16 2.53
C VAL A 201 5.05 -11.78 1.26
N LEU A 202 6.19 -12.43 1.03
CA LEU A 202 7.10 -12.20 -0.07
C LEU A 202 6.98 -13.36 -1.06
N ARG A 203 6.31 -13.13 -2.20
CA ARG A 203 6.11 -14.18 -3.20
C ARG A 203 7.25 -14.18 -4.20
N PRO A 204 7.70 -15.35 -4.68
CA PRO A 204 8.81 -15.48 -5.62
C PRO A 204 8.46 -15.03 -7.07
N THR A 205 7.53 -14.07 -7.22
CA THR A 205 7.18 -13.45 -8.50
C THR A 205 8.08 -12.27 -8.85
N ILE A 206 8.82 -11.72 -7.87
CA ILE A 206 9.87 -10.71 -8.05
C ILE A 206 11.09 -11.07 -7.19
N PRO A 207 12.30 -10.57 -7.51
CA PRO A 207 13.47 -10.78 -6.66
C PRO A 207 13.33 -10.00 -5.34
N HIS A 208 13.52 -10.70 -4.23
CA HIS A 208 13.60 -10.14 -2.87
C HIS A 208 15.06 -9.91 -2.45
N PRO A 209 15.29 -9.03 -1.45
CA PRO A 209 16.60 -8.91 -0.80
C PRO A 209 17.10 -10.25 -0.27
N ASP A 210 18.41 -10.42 -0.20
CA ASP A 210 18.98 -11.64 0.38
C ASP A 210 18.96 -11.54 1.90
N PHE A 211 18.02 -12.25 2.53
CA PHE A 211 17.88 -12.27 3.97
C PHE A 211 18.73 -13.36 4.65
N ALA A 212 19.68 -13.99 3.96
CA ALA A 212 20.54 -15.03 4.56
C ALA A 212 21.30 -14.53 5.80
N ASP A 213 21.79 -13.29 5.81
CA ASP A 213 22.50 -12.72 6.97
C ASP A 213 21.57 -12.47 8.19
N ILE A 214 20.25 -12.53 8.00
CA ILE A 214 19.26 -12.52 9.09
C ILE A 214 19.09 -13.93 9.69
N LEU A 215 19.37 -14.97 8.89
CA LEU A 215 19.28 -16.38 9.28
C LEU A 215 20.58 -16.88 9.95
N ASP A 216 21.74 -16.46 9.44
CA ASP A 216 23.05 -17.02 9.81
C ASP A 216 23.84 -16.12 10.79
N SER A 217 23.57 -16.29 12.08
CA SER A 217 24.58 -16.29 13.16
C SER A 217 23.88 -16.59 14.50
N ASP A 218 24.14 -17.78 15.05
CA ASP A 218 23.73 -18.27 16.37
C ASP A 218 22.24 -18.22 16.76
N GLY A 219 21.32 -18.13 15.80
CA GLY A 219 19.89 -18.10 16.09
C GLY A 219 19.47 -16.77 16.69
N ASN A 220 19.11 -15.83 15.82
CA ASN A 220 18.37 -14.61 16.09
C ASN A 220 19.15 -13.47 16.77
N HIS A 221 20.06 -12.82 16.04
CA HIS A 221 20.72 -11.57 16.47
C HIS A 221 19.86 -10.29 16.31
N LEU A 222 18.69 -10.34 15.67
CA LEU A 222 17.72 -9.22 15.64
C LEU A 222 16.75 -9.22 16.85
N GLY A 223 16.88 -10.21 17.73
CA GLY A 223 15.93 -10.45 18.82
C GLY A 223 14.56 -10.93 18.30
N SER A 224 13.58 -11.08 19.17
CA SER A 224 12.20 -11.48 18.81
C SER A 224 11.49 -10.50 17.86
N ALA A 225 12.10 -9.36 17.55
CA ALA A 225 11.48 -8.20 16.90
C ALA A 225 11.41 -8.28 15.35
N VAL A 226 12.36 -8.95 14.70
CA VAL A 226 12.33 -9.20 13.25
C VAL A 226 12.49 -10.68 13.00
N ARG A 227 11.52 -11.31 12.33
CA ARG A 227 11.47 -12.76 12.12
C ARG A 227 11.26 -13.06 10.65
N LEU A 228 12.06 -13.97 10.10
CA LEU A 228 11.89 -14.50 8.76
C LEU A 228 11.52 -15.98 8.85
N GLU A 229 10.40 -16.36 8.26
CA GLU A 229 9.85 -17.71 8.32
C GLU A 229 9.42 -18.18 6.93
N LEU A 230 9.51 -19.50 6.70
CA LEU A 230 8.95 -20.15 5.53
C LEU A 230 7.49 -20.53 5.81
N ASP A 231 6.58 -20.09 4.94
CA ASP A 231 5.15 -20.38 5.08
C ASP A 231 4.52 -20.74 3.73
N ARG A 232 3.21 -20.96 3.72
CA ARG A 232 2.39 -21.15 2.52
C ARG A 232 1.35 -20.07 2.41
N ASP A 233 1.36 -19.38 1.27
CA ASP A 233 0.31 -18.47 0.89
C ASP A 233 -0.48 -19.01 -0.30
N MET A 234 -1.79 -19.17 -0.12
CA MET A 234 -2.67 -19.78 -1.13
C MET A 234 -2.13 -21.14 -1.65
N GLY A 235 -1.54 -21.92 -0.74
CA GLY A 235 -0.95 -23.24 -1.03
C GLY A 235 0.47 -23.22 -1.62
N LYS A 236 1.02 -22.05 -1.97
CA LYS A 236 2.36 -21.90 -2.55
C LYS A 236 3.39 -21.50 -1.48
N PRO A 237 4.62 -22.02 -1.55
CA PRO A 237 5.68 -21.62 -0.61
C PRO A 237 6.03 -20.15 -0.81
N VAL A 238 6.22 -19.45 0.31
CA VAL A 238 6.57 -18.03 0.39
C VAL A 238 7.49 -17.77 1.57
N ASP A 239 8.27 -16.71 1.48
CA ASP A 239 8.95 -16.14 2.64
C ASP A 239 8.02 -15.17 3.35
N VAL A 240 8.07 -15.14 4.68
CA VAL A 240 7.28 -14.25 5.52
C VAL A 240 8.22 -13.49 6.43
N LEU A 241 8.26 -12.17 6.26
CA LEU A 241 8.99 -11.26 7.13
C LEU A 241 8.00 -10.61 8.12
N GLU A 242 8.17 -10.87 9.40
CA GLU A 242 7.43 -10.22 10.48
C GLU A 242 8.31 -9.18 11.19
N VAL A 243 7.71 -8.03 11.50
CA VAL A 243 8.35 -6.97 12.30
C VAL A 243 7.41 -6.58 13.42
N ASP A 244 7.91 -6.60 14.65
CA ASP A 244 7.18 -6.23 15.86
C ASP A 244 6.98 -4.71 15.95
N GLY A 245 5.78 -4.30 16.37
CA GLY A 245 5.40 -2.90 16.62
C GLY A 245 6.26 -2.21 17.68
N HIS A 246 6.81 -2.98 18.61
CA HIS A 246 7.67 -2.52 19.70
C HIS A 246 9.17 -2.65 19.39
N ALA A 247 9.53 -2.98 18.14
CA ALA A 247 10.93 -3.05 17.74
C ALA A 247 11.64 -1.71 18.01
N THR A 248 12.90 -1.76 18.44
CA THR A 248 13.72 -0.57 18.63
C THR A 248 14.50 -0.22 17.37
N ALA A 249 14.98 1.03 17.27
CA ALA A 249 15.86 1.47 16.18
C ALA A 249 17.08 0.55 15.97
N GLU A 250 17.64 0.02 17.06
CA GLU A 250 18.80 -0.87 17.02
C GLU A 250 18.44 -2.23 16.41
N GLN A 251 17.27 -2.78 16.77
CA GLN A 251 16.78 -4.07 16.29
C GLN A 251 16.42 -4.05 14.80
N VAL A 252 16.03 -2.91 14.24
CA VAL A 252 15.69 -2.81 12.80
C VAL A 252 16.84 -2.31 11.92
N ARG A 253 17.91 -1.79 12.53
CA ARG A 253 19.06 -1.19 11.85
C ARG A 253 19.75 -2.13 10.87
N GLN A 254 19.88 -3.41 11.22
CA GLN A 254 20.56 -4.38 10.35
C GLN A 254 19.77 -4.62 9.06
N LEU A 255 18.45 -4.83 9.19
CA LEU A 255 17.56 -5.01 8.05
C LEU A 255 17.52 -3.75 7.19
N GLU A 256 17.43 -2.57 7.81
CA GLU A 256 17.54 -1.30 7.08
C GLU A 256 18.85 -1.23 6.27
N ARG A 257 20.01 -1.42 6.92
CA ARG A 257 21.32 -1.38 6.24
C ARG A 257 21.42 -2.37 5.08
N MET A 258 20.89 -3.59 5.26
CA MET A 258 20.85 -4.60 4.20
C MET A 258 20.09 -4.09 2.97
N LEU A 259 18.83 -3.64 3.16
CA LEU A 259 18.01 -3.10 2.07
C LEU A 259 18.72 -1.96 1.34
N CYS A 260 19.40 -1.10 2.09
CA CYS A 260 20.03 0.12 1.60
C CYS A 260 21.36 -0.09 0.87
N ASN A 261 22.11 -1.13 1.24
CA ASN A 261 23.41 -1.45 0.64
C ASN A 261 23.26 -2.18 -0.69
N GLU A 262 22.20 -2.97 -0.87
CA GLU A 262 21.96 -3.74 -2.09
C GLU A 262 21.51 -2.88 -3.29
N VAL A 263 20.93 -1.70 -3.05
CA VAL A 263 20.38 -0.84 -4.10
C VAL A 263 21.13 0.49 -4.19
N PRO A 264 21.78 0.79 -5.32
CA PRO A 264 22.42 2.08 -5.55
C PRO A 264 21.42 3.24 -5.36
N ASN A 265 21.84 4.28 -4.65
CA ASN A 265 21.06 5.47 -4.31
C ASN A 265 19.93 5.30 -3.26
N LEU A 266 19.57 4.07 -2.85
CA LEU A 266 18.62 3.90 -1.75
C LEU A 266 19.23 4.32 -0.41
N SER A 267 20.54 4.12 -0.24
CA SER A 267 21.31 4.51 0.95
C SER A 267 21.17 5.98 1.37
N LYS A 268 20.82 6.89 0.43
CA LYS A 268 20.57 8.31 0.73
C LYS A 268 19.28 8.56 1.51
N PHE A 269 18.36 7.60 1.50
CA PHE A 269 17.01 7.75 2.06
C PHE A 269 16.76 6.79 3.23
N CYS A 270 17.79 6.08 3.67
CA CYS A 270 17.74 5.18 4.81
C CYS A 270 17.92 5.98 6.11
N SER A 271 17.00 5.74 7.04
CA SER A 271 16.58 6.61 8.12
C SER A 271 17.49 6.74 9.34
N LEU A 272 18.68 6.13 9.43
CA LEU A 272 19.48 6.35 10.64
C LEU A 272 20.34 7.63 10.64
N GLU A 273 20.50 8.32 9.51
CA GLU A 273 21.17 9.63 9.45
C GLU A 273 20.52 10.66 8.48
N GLY A 274 19.45 10.33 7.74
CA GLY A 274 19.02 11.14 6.58
C GLY A 274 17.53 11.45 6.37
N ASN A 275 16.58 10.74 7.00
CA ASN A 275 15.15 11.01 6.79
C ASN A 275 14.32 10.73 8.05
N ASP A 276 14.03 11.78 8.81
CA ASP A 276 13.25 11.72 10.04
C ASP A 276 11.77 11.35 9.79
N ASP A 277 11.26 11.43 8.55
CA ASP A 277 9.83 11.27 8.25
C ASP A 277 9.40 9.84 7.91
N LEU A 278 10.36 8.94 7.67
CA LEU A 278 10.08 7.56 7.32
C LEU A 278 9.33 6.83 8.44
N GLY A 279 8.22 6.14 8.13
CA GLY A 279 7.44 5.39 9.13
C GLY A 279 6.68 6.25 10.14
N LYS A 280 6.61 7.57 9.96
CA LYS A 280 5.78 8.43 10.81
C LYS A 280 4.29 8.16 10.60
N VAL A 281 3.57 7.96 11.70
CA VAL A 281 2.11 7.83 11.73
C VAL A 281 1.55 8.94 12.61
N VAL A 282 0.53 9.64 12.13
CA VAL A 282 -0.18 10.64 12.92
C VAL A 282 -1.36 9.97 13.61
N GLY A 283 -1.32 9.96 14.94
CA GLY A 283 -2.35 9.43 15.80
C GLY A 283 -3.59 10.32 15.86
N THR A 284 -4.58 9.82 16.59
CA THR A 284 -5.89 10.46 16.65
C THR A 284 -5.91 11.76 17.45
N THR A 285 -4.94 12.02 18.31
CA THR A 285 -4.83 13.28 19.07
C THR A 285 -3.85 14.28 18.44
N GLY A 286 -3.31 13.95 17.25
CA GLY A 286 -2.35 14.78 16.51
C GLY A 286 -0.89 14.49 16.85
N GLU A 287 -0.64 13.55 17.76
CA GLU A 287 0.67 12.99 18.06
C GLU A 287 1.26 12.31 16.82
N THR A 288 2.57 12.44 16.60
CA THR A 288 3.27 11.71 15.55
C THR A 288 4.16 10.66 16.19
N LEU A 289 3.99 9.40 15.77
CA LEU A 289 4.72 8.26 16.28
C LEU A 289 5.57 7.64 15.17
N GLN A 290 6.75 7.15 15.57
CA GLN A 290 7.62 6.37 14.69
C GLN A 290 7.17 4.91 14.68
N SER A 291 6.78 4.38 13.52
CA SER A 291 6.48 2.96 13.33
C SER A 291 7.56 2.30 12.48
N TYR A 292 8.41 1.48 13.11
CA TYR A 292 9.43 0.73 12.38
C TYR A 292 8.87 -0.33 11.42
N PRO A 293 7.79 -1.07 11.76
CA PRO A 293 7.13 -1.94 10.80
C PRO A 293 6.67 -1.20 9.53
N LEU A 294 6.10 0.00 9.68
CA LEU A 294 5.71 0.83 8.53
C LEU A 294 6.94 1.32 7.75
N ALA A 295 7.97 1.84 8.44
CA ALA A 295 9.21 2.30 7.82
C ALA A 295 9.87 1.22 6.95
N LEU A 296 10.03 0.02 7.51
CA LEU A 296 10.63 -1.12 6.81
C LEU A 296 9.77 -1.59 5.65
N THR A 297 8.44 -1.56 5.79
CA THR A 297 7.53 -1.86 4.67
C THR A 297 7.71 -0.87 3.52
N GLN A 298 7.78 0.43 3.83
CA GLN A 298 8.01 1.49 2.84
C GLN A 298 9.37 1.34 2.15
N LEU A 299 10.42 1.04 2.91
CA LEU A 299 11.77 0.78 2.37
C LEU A 299 11.80 -0.46 1.48
N LEU A 300 11.22 -1.57 1.91
CA LEU A 300 11.21 -2.83 1.13
C LEU A 300 10.47 -2.67 -0.20
N ILE A 301 9.33 -1.99 -0.21
CA ILE A 301 8.60 -1.73 -1.46
C ILE A 301 9.40 -0.79 -2.36
N THR A 302 10.07 0.21 -1.79
CA THR A 302 10.95 1.11 -2.55
C THR A 302 12.16 0.38 -3.14
N TYR A 303 12.77 -0.54 -2.38
CA TYR A 303 13.80 -1.46 -2.87
C TYR A 303 13.32 -2.19 -4.12
N HIS A 304 12.11 -2.74 -4.11
CA HIS A 304 11.55 -3.45 -5.26
C HIS A 304 11.35 -2.54 -6.48
N MET A 305 10.86 -1.31 -6.27
CA MET A 305 10.72 -0.33 -7.36
C MET A 305 12.07 0.03 -7.98
N LEU A 306 13.09 0.27 -7.16
CA LEU A 306 14.42 0.61 -7.64
C LEU A 306 15.11 -0.59 -8.30
N ARG A 307 14.93 -1.82 -7.80
CA ARG A 307 15.43 -3.04 -8.45
C ARG A 307 14.79 -3.24 -9.82
N ALA A 308 13.48 -2.98 -9.95
CA ALA A 308 12.78 -3.05 -11.23
C ALA A 308 13.31 -2.03 -12.28
N LEU A 309 13.95 -0.93 -11.84
CA LEU A 309 14.66 0.00 -12.72
C LEU A 309 15.95 -0.58 -13.29
N HIS A 310 16.68 -1.40 -12.52
CA HIS A 310 17.99 -1.95 -12.90
C HIS A 310 17.93 -3.27 -13.68
N ILE A 311 16.75 -3.91 -13.74
CA ILE A 311 16.53 -5.16 -14.49
C ILE A 311 16.16 -4.89 -15.97
N GLN A 312 15.88 -3.63 -16.33
CA GLN A 312 15.51 -3.21 -17.70
C GLN A 312 16.74 -3.01 -18.60
#